data_AF-A0A7I7WMN1-F1
#
_entry.id   AF-A0A7I7WMN1-F1
#
_cell.length_a   1.000
_cell.length_b   1.000
_cell.length_c   1.000
_cell.angle_alpha   90.00
_cell.angle_beta   90.00
_cell.angle_gamma   90.00
#
_symmetry.space_group_name_H-M   'P 1'
#
loop_
_entity.id
_entity.type
_entity.pdbx_description
1 polymer ?
#
loop_
_entity_poly.entity_id
_entity_poly.type
_entity_poly.pdbx_seq_one_letter_code
_entity_poly.pdbx_strand_id
1 'polypeptide(L)'
;MIKSAGFDGALVYVSELRPGADFDFKPVSREYADGLQAAGLEVVSCYQYGKPNWPNAPSDYTRGFDGGVADGQTAMRLHTAAGGPDSAPIFFSVDEDIDLDTWNSVAVQWYRGINSVLGAERTGMYGHANACAWAIQNGVIGPSTTPGHAWAWQTRAWSYGEREPAAVLYQDVIVTPTDPGVILGGTSVDVDLVLAPDFGQWSLAR
;
A
#
# COMPACT_ATOMS: atom_id res chain seq x y z
N MET A 1 -10.82 -18.67 -5.93
CA MET A 1 -9.46 -19.10 -5.52
C MET A 1 -9.03 -18.42 -4.23
N ILE A 2 -8.99 -17.08 -4.18
CA ILE A 2 -8.64 -16.32 -2.96
C ILE A 2 -9.57 -16.70 -1.79
N LYS A 3 -10.89 -16.57 -1.99
CA LYS A 3 -11.90 -16.96 -0.99
C LYS A 3 -11.81 -18.43 -0.55
N SER A 4 -11.58 -19.34 -1.50
CA SER A 4 -11.45 -20.77 -1.22
C SER A 4 -10.17 -21.12 -0.47
N ALA A 5 -9.15 -20.26 -0.52
CA ALA A 5 -7.93 -20.38 0.26
C ALA A 5 -8.03 -19.72 1.65
N GLY A 6 -9.20 -19.18 2.01
CA GLY A 6 -9.46 -18.62 3.33
C GLY A 6 -9.11 -17.14 3.50
N PHE A 7 -8.79 -16.43 2.41
CA PHE A 7 -8.53 -14.99 2.46
C PHE A 7 -9.81 -14.17 2.33
N ASP A 8 -9.86 -13.05 3.07
CA ASP A 8 -10.98 -12.11 3.07
C ASP A 8 -10.97 -11.14 1.88
N GLY A 9 -9.82 -10.93 1.24
CA GLY A 9 -9.66 -9.93 0.20
C GLY A 9 -8.29 -9.91 -0.46
N ALA A 10 -8.01 -8.84 -1.20
CA ALA A 10 -6.72 -8.58 -1.81
C ALA A 10 -6.38 -7.07 -1.78
N LEU A 11 -5.09 -6.79 -1.60
CA LEU A 11 -4.52 -5.49 -1.94
C LEU A 11 -4.24 -5.46 -3.45
N VAL A 12 -4.68 -4.40 -4.11
CA VAL A 12 -4.58 -4.24 -5.56
C VAL A 12 -3.79 -3.00 -5.92
N TYR A 13 -2.94 -3.13 -6.94
CA TYR A 13 -1.99 -2.07 -7.30
C TYR A 13 -2.63 -1.05 -8.24
N VAL A 14 -2.78 0.18 -7.73
CA VAL A 14 -3.18 1.36 -8.51
C VAL A 14 -1.95 2.13 -9.02
N SER A 15 -0.97 1.40 -9.53
CA SER A 15 0.32 1.92 -10.04
C SER A 15 0.61 1.37 -11.43
N GLU A 16 1.40 2.10 -12.22
CA GLU A 16 1.85 1.62 -13.53
C GLU A 16 2.93 0.55 -13.40
N LEU A 17 3.09 -0.26 -14.45
CA LEU A 17 4.19 -1.20 -14.55
C LEU A 17 5.47 -0.45 -14.94
N ARG A 18 6.48 -0.52 -14.06
CA ARG A 18 7.79 0.08 -14.34
C ARG A 18 8.50 -0.60 -15.53
N PRO A 19 9.34 0.11 -16.30
CA PRO A 19 10.10 -0.47 -17.40
C PRO A 19 10.94 -1.68 -16.98
N GLY A 20 10.85 -2.76 -17.76
CA GLY A 20 11.60 -4.00 -17.55
C GLY A 20 10.97 -4.97 -16.54
N ALA A 21 9.86 -4.62 -15.89
CA ALA A 21 9.05 -5.57 -15.13
C ALA A 21 8.08 -6.32 -16.06
N ASP A 22 7.75 -7.57 -15.73
CA ASP A 22 6.98 -8.49 -16.57
C ASP A 22 5.74 -9.09 -15.88
N PHE A 23 5.28 -8.47 -14.78
CA PHE A 23 4.08 -8.90 -14.06
C PHE A 23 2.80 -8.31 -14.68
N ASP A 24 1.68 -9.04 -14.57
CA ASP A 24 0.39 -8.71 -15.20
C ASP A 24 -0.66 -8.12 -14.23
N PHE A 25 -0.32 -7.91 -12.96
CA PHE A 25 -1.23 -7.42 -11.93
C PHE A 25 -1.20 -5.88 -11.73
N LYS A 26 -0.41 -5.14 -12.52
CA LYS A 26 -0.31 -3.67 -12.44
C LYS A 26 -0.62 -3.01 -13.80
N PRO A 27 -1.53 -2.01 -13.86
CA PRO A 27 -2.48 -1.62 -12.82
C PRO A 27 -3.65 -2.61 -12.71
N VAL A 28 -4.33 -2.60 -11.56
CA VAL A 28 -5.60 -3.30 -11.41
C VAL A 28 -6.63 -2.81 -12.44
N SER A 29 -7.36 -3.75 -13.04
CA SER A 29 -8.48 -3.44 -13.94
C SER A 29 -9.81 -3.37 -13.18
N ARG A 30 -10.78 -2.64 -13.72
CA ARG A 30 -12.15 -2.63 -13.19
C ARG A 30 -12.77 -4.02 -13.20
N GLU A 31 -12.60 -4.77 -14.29
CA GLU A 31 -13.14 -6.12 -14.40
C GLU A 31 -12.62 -7.04 -13.29
N TYR A 32 -11.34 -6.93 -12.95
CA TYR A 32 -10.75 -7.71 -11.86
C TYR A 32 -11.30 -7.29 -10.49
N ALA A 33 -11.35 -5.98 -10.21
CA ALA A 33 -11.88 -5.46 -8.95
C ALA A 33 -13.37 -5.82 -8.76
N ASP A 34 -14.20 -5.63 -9.79
CA ASP A 34 -15.61 -6.01 -9.78
C ASP A 34 -15.76 -7.53 -9.56
N GLY A 35 -14.88 -8.34 -10.17
CA GLY A 35 -14.84 -9.80 -9.97
C GLY A 35 -14.52 -10.21 -8.54
N LEU A 36 -13.60 -9.51 -7.86
CA LEU A 36 -13.31 -9.73 -6.44
C LEU A 36 -14.54 -9.38 -5.58
N GLN A 37 -15.12 -8.20 -5.78
CA GLN A 37 -16.28 -7.75 -5.00
C GLN A 37 -17.50 -8.65 -5.23
N ALA A 38 -17.76 -9.09 -6.46
CA ALA A 38 -18.83 -10.03 -6.78
C ALA A 38 -18.64 -11.41 -6.11
N ALA A 39 -17.39 -11.80 -5.85
CA ALA A 39 -17.07 -13.00 -5.07
C ALA A 39 -17.20 -12.76 -3.54
N GLY A 40 -17.54 -11.55 -3.11
CA GLY A 40 -17.58 -11.13 -1.71
C GLY A 40 -16.18 -11.11 -1.08
N LEU A 41 -15.19 -10.65 -1.84
CA LEU A 41 -13.83 -10.37 -1.37
C LEU A 41 -13.64 -8.86 -1.23
N GLU A 42 -12.90 -8.47 -0.20
CA GLU A 42 -12.52 -7.09 0.04
C GLU A 42 -11.40 -6.65 -0.91
N VAL A 43 -11.42 -5.36 -1.26
CA VAL A 43 -10.43 -4.73 -2.13
C VAL A 43 -9.84 -3.53 -1.40
N VAL A 44 -8.51 -3.43 -1.37
CA VAL A 44 -7.76 -2.31 -0.78
C VAL A 44 -6.73 -1.82 -1.79
N SER A 45 -6.56 -0.50 -1.92
CA SER A 45 -5.63 0.06 -2.91
C SER A 45 -4.22 0.21 -2.35
N CYS A 46 -3.21 -0.20 -3.10
CA CYS A 46 -1.82 0.14 -2.82
C CYS A 46 -1.09 0.72 -4.04
N TYR A 47 -0.03 1.48 -3.80
CA TYR A 47 0.79 2.12 -4.81
C TYR A 47 2.27 1.82 -4.61
N GLN A 48 2.88 1.24 -5.65
CA GLN A 48 4.33 1.11 -5.76
C GLN A 48 4.70 1.02 -7.24
N TYR A 49 5.33 2.07 -7.77
CA TYR A 49 5.86 2.06 -9.13
C TYR A 49 7.32 1.59 -9.10
N GLY A 50 8.15 2.33 -8.38
CA GLY A 50 9.58 2.11 -8.25
C GLY A 50 9.96 0.92 -7.36
N LYS A 51 11.25 0.59 -7.35
CA LYS A 51 11.82 -0.45 -6.48
C LYS A 51 13.28 -0.08 -6.13
N PRO A 52 13.75 -0.38 -4.90
CA PRO A 52 15.15 -0.18 -4.56
C PRO A 52 16.08 -0.83 -5.58
N ASN A 53 17.13 -0.11 -5.98
CA ASN A 53 18.16 -0.56 -6.94
C ASN A 53 17.66 -0.89 -8.37
N TRP A 54 16.44 -0.51 -8.75
CA TRP A 54 15.96 -0.74 -10.12
C TRP A 54 16.52 0.31 -11.10
N PRO A 55 17.15 -0.10 -12.21
CA PRO A 55 17.67 0.84 -13.21
C PRO A 55 16.53 1.69 -13.80
N ASN A 56 16.53 2.99 -13.53
CA ASN A 56 15.56 3.99 -14.00
C ASN A 56 14.18 3.99 -13.33
N ALA A 57 13.99 3.25 -12.23
CA ALA A 57 12.78 3.36 -11.40
C ALA A 57 13.11 3.08 -9.93
N PRO A 58 13.95 3.92 -9.28
CA PRO A 58 14.30 3.75 -7.86
C PRO A 58 13.06 3.88 -6.98
N SER A 59 13.20 3.61 -5.68
CA SER A 59 12.13 3.77 -4.70
C SER A 59 11.40 5.10 -4.85
N ASP A 60 10.07 5.06 -4.87
CA ASP A 60 9.24 6.19 -5.30
C ASP A 60 9.50 7.46 -4.49
N TYR A 61 9.70 7.31 -3.18
CA TYR A 61 9.94 8.42 -2.26
C TYR A 61 11.18 9.24 -2.61
N THR A 62 12.17 8.67 -3.31
CA THR A 62 13.42 9.37 -3.69
C THR A 62 13.17 10.56 -4.62
N ARG A 63 11.99 10.64 -5.25
CA ARG A 63 11.56 11.75 -6.10
C ARG A 63 11.00 12.96 -5.32
N GLY A 64 10.94 12.87 -3.99
CA GLY A 64 10.52 13.97 -3.12
C GLY A 64 9.11 14.49 -3.44
N PHE A 65 8.87 15.77 -3.15
CA PHE A 65 7.54 16.39 -3.25
C PHE A 65 6.92 16.26 -4.65
N ASP A 66 7.63 16.69 -5.70
CA ASP A 66 7.10 16.66 -7.07
C ASP A 66 6.84 15.22 -7.55
N GLY A 67 7.68 14.26 -7.10
CA GLY A 67 7.42 12.84 -7.29
C GLY A 67 6.13 12.38 -6.64
N GLY A 68 5.88 12.81 -5.41
CA GLY A 68 4.67 12.49 -4.66
C GLY A 68 3.41 13.07 -5.31
N VAL A 69 3.49 14.27 -5.88
CA VAL A 69 2.39 14.85 -6.67
C VAL A 69 2.09 13.97 -7.88
N ALA A 70 3.11 13.59 -8.65
CA ALA A 70 2.95 12.76 -9.84
C ALA A 70 2.38 11.37 -9.50
N ASP A 71 2.84 10.77 -8.41
CA ASP A 71 2.38 9.46 -7.93
C ASP A 71 0.95 9.53 -7.40
N GLY A 72 0.61 10.56 -6.63
CA GLY A 72 -0.75 10.79 -6.16
C GLY A 72 -1.74 10.96 -7.31
N GLN A 73 -1.36 11.71 -8.36
CA GLN A 73 -2.18 11.85 -9.58
C GLN A 73 -2.38 10.53 -10.31
N THR A 74 -1.30 9.74 -10.44
CA THR A 74 -1.33 8.43 -11.09
C THR A 74 -2.21 7.44 -10.31
N ALA A 75 -2.00 7.37 -8.98
CA ALA A 75 -2.77 6.53 -8.08
C ALA A 75 -4.26 6.85 -8.14
N MET A 76 -4.63 8.13 -8.06
CA MET A 76 -6.04 8.56 -8.09
C MET A 76 -6.71 8.21 -9.42
N ARG A 77 -6.02 8.44 -10.54
CA ARG A 77 -6.52 8.08 -11.88
C ARG A 77 -6.79 6.58 -12.00
N LEU A 78 -5.83 5.75 -11.57
CA LEU A 78 -5.93 4.29 -11.69
C LEU A 78 -6.94 3.70 -10.70
N HIS A 79 -6.97 4.19 -9.46
CA HIS A 79 -7.98 3.84 -8.46
C HIS A 79 -9.40 4.11 -8.99
N THR A 80 -9.63 5.31 -9.51
CA THR A 80 -10.94 5.69 -10.08
C THR A 80 -11.30 4.83 -11.30
N ALA A 81 -10.33 4.59 -12.20
CA ALA A 81 -10.54 3.75 -13.38
C ALA A 81 -10.96 2.32 -13.02
N ALA A 82 -10.37 1.76 -11.95
CA ALA A 82 -10.69 0.45 -11.42
C ALA A 82 -12.00 0.41 -10.60
N GLY A 83 -12.62 1.55 -10.32
CA GLY A 83 -13.87 1.63 -9.54
C GLY A 83 -13.72 1.83 -8.05
N GLY A 84 -12.53 2.21 -7.62
CA GLY A 84 -12.28 2.60 -6.24
C GLY A 84 -13.13 3.80 -5.81
N PRO A 85 -13.76 3.74 -4.62
CA PRO A 85 -14.56 4.83 -4.11
C PRO A 85 -13.69 5.97 -3.56
N ASP A 86 -14.18 7.20 -3.67
CA ASP A 86 -13.52 8.40 -3.17
C ASP A 86 -13.38 8.46 -1.63
N SER A 87 -14.00 7.53 -0.91
CA SER A 87 -13.84 7.34 0.53
C SER A 87 -12.70 6.39 0.92
N ALA A 88 -12.19 5.57 0.00
CA ALA A 88 -11.16 4.58 0.33
C ALA A 88 -9.75 5.21 0.34
N PRO A 89 -8.88 4.85 1.31
CA PRO A 89 -7.49 5.27 1.30
C PRO A 89 -6.68 4.53 0.22
N ILE A 90 -5.50 5.06 -0.09
CA ILE A 90 -4.49 4.39 -0.93
C ILE A 90 -3.20 4.30 -0.12
N PHE A 91 -2.65 3.10 0.03
CA PHE A 91 -1.40 2.86 0.76
C PHE A 91 -0.19 3.01 -0.17
N PHE A 92 0.65 4.01 0.07
CA PHE A 92 1.86 4.28 -0.71
C PHE A 92 3.07 3.59 -0.09
N SER A 93 3.89 2.93 -0.91
CA SER A 93 4.94 2.05 -0.40
C SER A 93 6.30 2.74 -0.24
N VAL A 94 6.84 2.67 0.97
CA VAL A 94 8.29 2.75 1.25
C VAL A 94 8.77 1.32 1.46
N ASP A 95 9.15 0.67 0.36
CA ASP A 95 9.53 -0.74 0.27
C ASP A 95 11.03 -0.98 0.53
N GLU A 96 11.57 -0.35 1.58
CA GLU A 96 12.93 -0.58 2.06
C GLU A 96 13.16 -0.11 3.49
N ASP A 97 14.29 -0.52 4.08
CA ASP A 97 14.74 -0.13 5.41
C ASP A 97 15.38 1.26 5.39
N ILE A 98 14.56 2.31 5.51
CA ILE A 98 15.05 3.69 5.57
C ILE A 98 15.35 4.12 7.01
N ASP A 99 16.38 4.94 7.18
CA ASP A 99 16.65 5.61 8.45
C ASP A 99 15.83 6.90 8.61
N LEU A 100 15.90 7.47 9.82
CA LEU A 100 15.17 8.69 10.17
C LEU A 100 15.67 9.91 9.37
N ASP A 101 16.95 9.92 8.97
CA ASP A 101 17.51 11.01 8.17
C ASP A 101 16.95 10.98 6.75
N THR A 102 16.86 9.80 6.14
CA THR A 102 16.18 9.58 4.84
C THR A 102 14.71 9.95 4.92
N TRP A 103 14.03 9.55 6.00
CA TRP A 103 12.64 9.93 6.24
C TRP A 103 12.47 11.46 6.26
N ASN A 104 13.22 12.14 7.13
CA ASN A 104 13.10 13.58 7.36
C ASN A 104 13.54 14.42 6.15
N SER A 105 14.51 13.93 5.38
CA SER A 105 15.05 14.65 4.23
C SER A 105 14.17 14.56 2.99
N VAL A 106 13.65 13.37 2.67
CA VAL A 106 13.00 13.14 1.37
C VAL A 106 11.68 12.39 1.46
N ALA A 107 11.55 11.34 2.28
CA ALA A 107 10.34 10.51 2.26
C ALA A 107 9.11 11.28 2.78
N VAL A 108 9.26 12.07 3.83
CA VAL A 108 8.16 12.92 4.34
C VAL A 108 7.72 13.96 3.30
N GLN A 109 8.63 14.44 2.45
CA GLN A 109 8.27 15.40 1.39
C GLN A 109 7.49 14.73 0.26
N TRP A 110 7.85 13.49 -0.07
CA TRP A 110 7.07 12.68 -1.01
C TRP A 110 5.63 12.46 -0.52
N TYR A 111 5.44 12.09 0.75
CA TYR A 111 4.10 11.99 1.35
C TYR A 111 3.35 13.34 1.35
N ARG A 112 4.03 14.46 1.60
CA ARG A 112 3.41 15.78 1.49
C ARG A 112 2.97 16.11 0.06
N GLY A 113 3.73 15.67 -0.94
CA GLY A 113 3.34 15.75 -2.35
C GLY A 113 2.08 14.95 -2.64
N ILE A 114 2.01 13.70 -2.17
CA ILE A 114 0.83 12.84 -2.27
C ILE A 114 -0.39 13.52 -1.61
N ASN A 115 -0.21 14.06 -0.39
CA ASN A 115 -1.27 14.74 0.36
C ASN A 115 -1.81 15.98 -0.35
N SER A 116 -1.01 16.65 -1.19
CA SER A 116 -1.49 17.77 -2.00
C SER A 116 -2.50 17.37 -3.08
N VAL A 117 -2.58 16.08 -3.40
CA VAL A 117 -3.50 15.50 -4.39
C VAL A 117 -4.66 14.76 -3.72
N LEU A 118 -4.36 13.87 -2.77
CA LEU A 118 -5.35 12.98 -2.13
C LEU A 118 -5.94 13.55 -0.84
N GLY A 119 -5.21 14.44 -0.16
CA GLY A 119 -5.40 14.75 1.24
C GLY A 119 -4.79 13.69 2.17
N ALA A 120 -4.30 14.11 3.33
CA ALA A 120 -3.73 13.20 4.34
C ALA A 120 -4.76 12.16 4.81
N GLU A 121 -6.03 12.56 4.93
CA GLU A 121 -7.14 11.69 5.37
C GLU A 121 -7.32 10.42 4.52
N ARG A 122 -6.89 10.42 3.26
CA ARG A 122 -6.95 9.27 2.34
C ARG A 122 -5.60 8.66 2.01
N THR A 123 -4.52 9.20 2.58
CA THR A 123 -3.18 8.73 2.32
C THR A 123 -2.81 7.70 3.38
N GLY A 124 -2.49 6.50 2.93
CA GLY A 124 -1.94 5.44 3.75
C GLY A 124 -0.47 5.18 3.43
N MET A 125 0.20 4.51 4.36
CA MET A 125 1.60 4.12 4.25
C MET A 125 1.76 2.61 4.30
N TYR A 126 2.55 2.07 3.38
CA TYR A 126 3.23 0.80 3.56
C TYR A 126 4.70 1.01 3.93
N GLY A 127 5.18 0.30 4.94
CA GLY A 127 6.60 0.32 5.33
C GLY A 127 6.88 -0.42 6.63
N HIS A 128 8.11 -0.34 7.11
CA HIS A 128 8.50 -0.90 8.41
C HIS A 128 7.87 -0.12 9.59
N ALA A 129 7.94 -0.71 10.79
CA ALA A 129 7.33 -0.16 12.01
C ALA A 129 7.67 1.31 12.26
N ASN A 130 8.96 1.66 12.18
CA ASN A 130 9.40 3.03 12.43
C ASN A 130 8.86 4.01 11.38
N ALA A 131 8.86 3.65 10.10
CA ALA A 131 8.32 4.52 9.05
C ALA A 131 6.82 4.78 9.25
N CYS A 132 6.05 3.75 9.63
CA CYS A 132 4.63 3.92 10.00
C CYS A 132 4.48 4.90 11.18
N ALA A 133 5.26 4.72 12.25
CA ALA A 133 5.24 5.61 13.42
C ALA A 133 5.60 7.06 13.06
N TRP A 134 6.62 7.27 12.21
CA TRP A 134 7.03 8.60 11.76
C TRP A 134 5.97 9.26 10.88
N ALA A 135 5.31 8.50 10.00
CA ALA A 135 4.22 9.00 9.18
C ALA A 135 3.02 9.49 10.01
N ILE A 136 2.66 8.72 11.04
CA ILE A 136 1.62 9.10 12.01
C ILE A 136 2.05 10.36 12.77
N GLN A 137 3.26 10.38 13.33
CA GLN A 137 3.77 11.51 14.10
C GLN A 137 3.85 12.80 13.27
N ASN A 138 4.18 12.69 11.98
CA ASN A 138 4.23 13.83 11.06
C ASN A 138 2.87 14.22 10.47
N GLY A 139 1.79 13.49 10.79
CA GLY A 139 0.44 13.77 10.31
C GLY A 139 0.32 13.66 8.79
N VAL A 140 1.09 12.78 8.16
CA VAL A 140 1.08 12.62 6.70
C VAL A 140 0.27 11.42 6.22
N ILE A 141 -0.27 10.62 7.14
CA ILE A 141 -1.25 9.56 6.85
C ILE A 141 -2.52 9.76 7.67
N GLY A 142 -3.64 9.31 7.14
CA GLY A 142 -4.97 9.53 7.70
C GLY A 142 -5.35 8.53 8.81
N PRO A 143 -6.37 8.86 9.62
CA PRO A 143 -6.93 7.97 10.61
C PRO A 143 -7.87 6.93 9.99
N SER A 144 -7.91 5.74 10.57
CA SER A 144 -9.02 4.80 10.35
C SER A 144 -10.25 5.23 11.14
N THR A 145 -11.45 4.87 10.68
CA THR A 145 -12.67 5.03 11.51
C THR A 145 -12.67 4.08 12.71
N THR A 146 -11.80 3.06 12.72
CA THR A 146 -11.54 2.24 13.90
C THR A 146 -10.73 3.05 14.93
N PRO A 147 -11.23 3.23 16.17
CA PRO A 147 -10.51 4.01 17.19
C PRO A 147 -9.08 3.53 17.41
N GLY A 148 -8.15 4.48 17.47
CA GLY A 148 -6.72 4.23 17.72
C GLY A 148 -5.92 3.72 16.54
N HIS A 149 -6.53 3.60 15.35
CA HIS A 149 -5.85 3.10 14.15
C HIS A 149 -5.67 4.20 13.10
N ALA A 150 -4.63 4.06 12.28
CA ALA A 150 -4.29 4.92 11.15
C ALA A 150 -4.11 4.07 9.90
N TRP A 151 -4.06 4.70 8.72
CA TRP A 151 -3.76 4.03 7.45
C TRP A 151 -2.30 3.58 7.34
N ALA A 152 -1.81 2.85 8.35
CA ALA A 152 -0.53 2.18 8.37
C ALA A 152 -0.71 0.70 8.03
N TRP A 153 0.00 0.27 6.99
CA TRP A 153 0.19 -1.11 6.56
C TRP A 153 1.64 -1.49 6.83
N GLN A 154 1.87 -2.14 7.95
CA GLN A 154 3.23 -2.45 8.39
C GLN A 154 3.73 -3.74 7.73
N THR A 155 4.98 -3.80 7.27
CA THR A 155 5.62 -5.07 6.91
C THR A 155 6.45 -5.66 8.05
N ARG A 156 6.50 -6.99 8.16
CA ARG A 156 7.46 -7.70 9.01
C ARG A 156 8.91 -7.40 8.60
N ALA A 157 9.16 -7.21 7.30
CA ALA A 157 10.49 -6.85 6.81
C ALA A 157 10.95 -5.55 7.46
N TRP A 158 12.23 -5.50 7.85
CA TRP A 158 12.86 -4.30 8.39
C TRP A 158 12.22 -3.73 9.67
N SER A 159 11.23 -4.42 10.24
CA SER A 159 10.58 -4.02 11.50
C SER A 159 11.30 -4.56 12.74
N TYR A 160 12.30 -5.44 12.58
CA TYR A 160 13.13 -5.95 13.69
C TYR A 160 12.35 -6.57 14.86
N GLY A 161 11.13 -7.07 14.60
CA GLY A 161 10.23 -7.62 15.61
C GLY A 161 9.26 -6.61 16.24
N GLU A 162 9.44 -5.32 15.96
CA GLU A 162 8.57 -4.25 16.43
C GLU A 162 7.21 -4.25 15.72
N ARG A 163 6.20 -3.67 16.38
CA ARG A 163 4.83 -3.54 15.87
C ARG A 163 4.32 -2.12 16.08
N GLU A 164 3.80 -1.50 15.03
CA GLU A 164 3.06 -0.23 15.12
C GLU A 164 1.63 -0.54 15.59
N PRO A 165 1.26 -0.17 16.84
CA PRO A 165 -0.05 -0.50 17.40
C PRO A 165 -1.23 0.16 16.66
N ALA A 166 -1.01 1.26 15.93
CA ALA A 166 -2.05 1.90 15.14
C ALA A 166 -2.22 1.32 13.73
N ALA A 167 -1.43 0.32 13.32
CA ALA A 167 -1.53 -0.26 11.99
C ALA A 167 -2.85 -0.99 11.77
N VAL A 168 -3.48 -0.78 10.60
CA VAL A 168 -4.70 -1.48 10.19
C VAL A 168 -4.41 -2.80 9.45
N LEU A 169 -3.22 -2.92 8.89
CA LEU A 169 -2.75 -4.09 8.13
C LEU A 169 -1.33 -4.45 8.53
N TYR A 170 -1.00 -5.74 8.49
CA TYR A 170 0.36 -6.21 8.70
C TYR A 170 0.77 -7.35 7.76
N GLN A 171 1.81 -7.15 6.97
CA GLN A 171 2.39 -8.16 6.09
C GLN A 171 3.23 -9.14 6.91
N ASP A 172 2.69 -10.34 7.12
CA ASP A 172 3.30 -11.39 7.96
C ASP A 172 4.15 -12.38 7.16
N VAL A 173 3.63 -12.79 5.99
CA VAL A 173 4.34 -13.67 5.05
C VAL A 173 4.79 -12.85 3.85
N ILE A 174 6.08 -12.96 3.54
CA ILE A 174 6.72 -12.21 2.45
C ILE A 174 7.35 -13.21 1.49
N VAL A 175 6.98 -13.12 0.23
CA VAL A 175 7.58 -13.92 -0.84
C VAL A 175 9.02 -13.46 -1.05
N THR A 176 9.95 -14.39 -0.91
CA THR A 176 11.37 -14.20 -1.18
C THR A 176 11.86 -15.29 -2.13
N PRO A 177 13.05 -15.15 -2.76
CA PRO A 177 13.62 -16.23 -3.58
C PRO A 177 13.74 -17.58 -2.86
N THR A 178 13.79 -17.57 -1.53
CA THR A 178 13.93 -18.77 -0.69
C THR A 178 12.67 -19.16 0.07
N ASP A 179 11.62 -18.34 0.03
CA ASP A 179 10.34 -18.58 0.68
C ASP A 179 9.22 -18.21 -0.30
N PRO A 180 8.57 -19.18 -0.95
CA PRO A 180 7.56 -18.90 -1.96
C PRO A 180 6.24 -18.38 -1.37
N GLY A 181 6.14 -18.22 -0.05
CA GLY A 181 4.92 -17.77 0.63
C GLY A 181 3.76 -18.74 0.39
N VAL A 182 2.56 -18.19 0.23
CA VAL A 182 1.37 -18.99 -0.12
C VAL A 182 1.24 -19.07 -1.63
N ILE A 183 1.00 -20.27 -2.18
CA ILE A 183 0.79 -20.45 -3.62
C ILE A 183 -0.72 -20.50 -3.91
N LEU A 184 -1.21 -19.51 -4.64
CA LEU A 184 -2.58 -19.43 -5.15
C LEU A 184 -2.57 -19.52 -6.67
N GLY A 185 -3.09 -20.62 -7.22
CA GLY A 185 -3.24 -20.74 -8.68
C GLY A 185 -1.92 -20.75 -9.44
N GLY A 186 -0.85 -21.22 -8.79
CA GLY A 186 0.50 -21.18 -9.34
C GLY A 186 1.24 -19.86 -9.11
N THR A 187 0.62 -18.87 -8.47
CA THR A 187 1.24 -17.58 -8.12
C THR A 187 1.59 -17.55 -6.64
N SER A 188 2.84 -17.20 -6.33
CA SER A 188 3.26 -16.89 -4.95
C SER A 188 2.70 -15.54 -4.52
N VAL A 189 2.08 -15.51 -3.34
CA VAL A 189 1.49 -14.30 -2.77
C VAL A 189 2.01 -14.03 -1.37
N ASP A 190 2.19 -12.75 -1.05
CA ASP A 190 2.35 -12.26 0.32
C ASP A 190 1.05 -12.47 1.11
N VAL A 191 1.14 -12.48 2.44
CA VAL A 191 -0.03 -12.58 3.32
C VAL A 191 -0.04 -11.43 4.33
N ASP A 192 -1.16 -10.74 4.35
CA ASP A 192 -1.45 -9.66 5.28
C ASP A 192 -2.50 -10.07 6.31
N LEU A 193 -2.30 -9.64 7.55
CA LEU A 193 -3.26 -9.73 8.64
C LEU A 193 -4.07 -8.44 8.72
N VAL A 194 -5.39 -8.57 8.85
CA VAL A 194 -6.30 -7.46 9.15
C VAL A 194 -6.30 -7.20 10.65
N LEU A 195 -5.97 -5.97 11.05
CA LEU A 195 -5.83 -5.57 12.45
C LEU A 195 -6.97 -4.67 12.95
N ALA A 196 -7.76 -4.11 12.02
CA ALA A 196 -8.87 -3.22 12.31
C ALA A 196 -10.11 -3.58 11.47
N PRO A 197 -11.34 -3.40 11.97
CA PRO A 197 -12.56 -3.56 11.17
C PRO A 197 -12.60 -2.64 9.95
N ASP A 198 -12.11 -1.41 10.08
CA ASP A 198 -11.87 -0.50 8.95
C ASP A 198 -10.37 -0.48 8.64
N PHE A 199 -10.01 -1.22 7.59
CA PHE A 199 -8.62 -1.37 7.14
C PHE A 199 -8.39 -0.75 5.76
N GLY A 200 -9.32 0.10 5.31
CA GLY A 200 -9.23 0.76 4.00
C GLY A 200 -9.95 0.03 2.87
N GLN A 201 -10.78 -0.98 3.18
CA GLN A 201 -11.55 -1.73 2.19
C GLN A 201 -12.56 -0.84 1.44
N TRP A 202 -12.75 -1.13 0.15
CA TRP A 202 -13.63 -0.37 -0.73
C TRP A 202 -15.12 -0.54 -0.43
N SER A 203 -15.52 -1.67 0.16
CA SER A 203 -16.94 -1.96 0.45
C SER A 203 -17.52 -1.10 1.58
N LEU A 204 -16.66 -0.52 2.42
CA LEU A 204 -17.06 0.27 3.57
C LEU A 204 -17.32 1.73 3.18
N ALA A 205 -18.54 2.19 3.40
CA ALA A 205 -18.88 3.62 3.33
C ALA A 205 -18.37 4.33 4.59
N ARG A 206 -17.50 5.32 4.42
CA ARG A 206 -16.89 6.13 5.49
C ARG A 206 -17.48 7.52 5.52
#